data_AF-A0A4Q3BZ97-F1
#
_entry.id   AF-A0A4Q3BZ97-F1
#
_cell.length_a   1.000
_cell.length_b   1.000
_cell.length_c   1.000
_cell.angle_alpha   90.00
_cell.angle_beta   90.00
_cell.angle_gamma   90.00
#
_symmetry.space_group_name_H-M   'P 1'
#
loop_
_entity.id
_entity.type
_entity.pdbx_description
1 polymer ?
#
loop_
_entity_poly.entity_id
_entity_poly.type
_entity_poly.pdbx_seq_one_letter_code
_entity_poly.pdbx_strand_id
1 'polypeptide(L)'
;RTKVKIVKNKVAPPFKTAEFDIMYGEGVSKTGEILDLAVEFEIIKKSGSWFSYGDTKLGQGRDAVKALIKDNPEMADELEIKIKEAIKEASL
;
A
#
# COMPACT_ATOMS: atom_id res chain seq x y z
N ARG A 1 7.19 -10.43 7.04
CA ARG A 1 5.74 -10.14 7.17
C ARG A 1 5.28 -10.29 8.61
N THR A 2 4.82 -9.19 9.19
CA THR A 2 4.31 -9.07 10.54
C THR A 2 2.81 -8.79 10.47
N LYS A 3 2.02 -9.48 11.28
CA LYS A 3 0.58 -9.33 11.35
C LYS A 3 0.17 -8.73 12.69
N VAL A 4 -0.60 -7.66 12.65
CA VAL A 4 -1.12 -6.99 13.85
C VAL A 4 -2.64 -7.07 13.84
N LYS A 5 -3.22 -7.54 14.94
CA LYS A 5 -4.67 -7.57 15.15
C LYS A 5 -5.06 -6.56 16.21
N ILE A 6 -6.01 -5.69 15.88
CA ILE A 6 -6.53 -4.69 16.81
C ILE A 6 -7.56 -5.36 17.71
N VAL A 7 -7.13 -5.85 18.87
CA VAL A 7 -7.98 -6.59 19.81
C VAL A 7 -8.98 -5.71 20.57
N LYS A 8 -8.71 -4.41 20.69
CA LYS A 8 -9.58 -3.44 21.37
C LYS A 8 -9.45 -2.08 20.71
N ASN A 9 -10.55 -1.51 20.26
CA ASN A 9 -10.63 -0.17 19.69
C ASN A 9 -11.85 0.55 20.28
N LYS A 10 -11.68 1.79 20.77
CA LYS A 10 -12.75 2.61 21.35
C LYS A 10 -13.22 3.73 20.41
N VAL A 11 -12.54 3.92 19.29
CA VAL A 11 -12.80 5.04 18.34
C VAL A 11 -13.38 4.52 17.03
N ALA A 12 -13.05 3.29 16.64
CA ALA A 12 -13.47 2.65 15.40
C ALA A 12 -13.77 1.15 15.61
N PRO A 13 -14.30 0.44 14.61
CA PRO A 13 -14.58 -0.99 14.70
C PRO A 13 -13.34 -1.80 15.16
N PRO A 14 -13.47 -2.64 16.21
CA PRO A 14 -12.39 -3.51 16.66
C PRO A 14 -12.19 -4.71 15.72
N PHE A 15 -11.14 -5.49 15.98
CA PHE A 15 -10.79 -6.75 15.31
C PHE A 15 -10.31 -6.67 13.86
N LYS A 16 -10.05 -5.46 13.34
CA LYS A 16 -9.33 -5.29 12.08
C LYS A 16 -7.90 -5.85 12.19
N THR A 17 -7.41 -6.42 11.10
CA THR A 17 -6.05 -6.94 10.96
C THR A 17 -5.29 -6.11 9.93
N ALA A 18 -4.04 -5.79 10.24
CA ALA A 18 -3.08 -5.18 9.33
C ALA A 18 -1.88 -6.11 9.14
N GLU A 19 -1.36 -6.18 7.92
CA GLU A 19 -0.17 -6.97 7.59
C GLU A 19 0.85 -6.06 6.93
N PHE A 20 2.04 -5.95 7.53
CA PHE A 20 3.13 -5.12 7.00
C PHE A 20 4.48 -5.81 7.17
N ASP A 21 5.45 -5.41 6.37
CA ASP A 21 6.82 -5.91 6.48
C ASP A 21 7.66 -4.96 7.35
N ILE A 22 8.34 -5.52 8.37
CA ILE A 22 9.34 -4.80 9.17
C ILE A 22 10.72 -5.18 8.62
N MET A 23 11.41 -4.20 8.05
CA MET A 23 12.79 -4.34 7.59
C MET A 23 13.75 -4.04 8.74
N TYR A 24 14.75 -4.91 8.93
CA TYR A 24 15.75 -4.74 9.96
C TYR A 24 16.64 -3.53 9.64
N GLY A 25 16.71 -2.54 10.53
CA GLY A 25 17.48 -1.30 10.35
C GLY A 25 16.73 -0.13 9.69
N GLU A 26 15.64 -0.39 8.94
CA GLU A 26 14.81 0.67 8.32
C GLU A 26 13.43 0.81 8.98
N GLY A 27 12.94 -0.20 9.71
CA GLY A 27 11.63 -0.17 10.37
C GLY A 27 10.49 -0.64 9.47
N VAL A 28 9.31 -0.05 9.60
CA VAL A 28 8.11 -0.45 8.83
C VAL A 28 8.25 -0.02 7.37
N SER A 29 8.09 -0.96 6.44
CA SER A 29 8.21 -0.69 5.01
C SER A 29 6.95 0.01 4.47
N LYS A 30 6.89 1.34 4.64
CA LYS A 30 5.78 2.19 4.16
C LYS A 30 5.50 1.98 2.68
N THR A 31 6.55 1.91 1.87
CA THR A 31 6.46 1.74 0.41
C THR A 31 5.82 0.40 0.00
N GLY A 32 6.09 -0.66 0.77
CA GLY A 32 5.49 -1.96 0.51
C GLY A 32 4.00 -1.98 0.82
N GLU A 33 3.60 -1.29 1.88
CA GLU A 33 2.20 -1.15 2.29
C GLU A 33 1.41 -0.28 1.31
N ILE A 34 2.00 0.82 0.82
CA ILE A 34 1.41 1.64 -0.25
C ILE A 34 1.13 0.79 -1.49
N LEU A 35 2.09 -0.02 -1.94
CA LEU A 35 1.90 -0.87 -3.11
C LEU A 35 0.81 -1.93 -2.89
N ASP A 36 0.77 -2.57 -1.73
CA ASP A 36 -0.27 -3.56 -1.42
C ASP A 36 -1.67 -2.94 -1.43
N LEU A 37 -1.85 -1.82 -0.73
CA LEU A 37 -3.12 -1.11 -0.67
C LEU A 37 -3.52 -0.54 -2.03
N ALA A 38 -2.57 0.02 -2.79
CA ALA A 38 -2.85 0.54 -4.12
C ALA A 38 -3.32 -0.55 -5.09
N VAL A 39 -2.80 -1.77 -4.97
CA VAL A 39 -3.27 -2.90 -5.78
C VAL A 39 -4.63 -3.40 -5.28
N GLU A 40 -4.84 -3.43 -3.96
CA GLU A 40 -6.11 -3.84 -3.35
C GLU A 40 -7.27 -2.90 -3.71
N PHE A 41 -7.04 -1.60 -3.73
CA PHE A 41 -8.01 -0.58 -4.14
C PHE A 41 -8.07 -0.33 -5.66
N GLU A 42 -7.43 -1.18 -6.46
CA GLU A 42 -7.38 -1.08 -7.93
C GLU A 42 -6.80 0.25 -8.48
N ILE A 43 -6.10 1.03 -7.64
CA ILE A 43 -5.38 2.25 -8.01
C ILE A 43 -4.20 1.88 -8.93
N ILE A 44 -3.48 0.81 -8.57
CA ILE A 44 -2.44 0.19 -9.40
C ILE A 44 -3.01 -1.10 -9.99
N LYS A 45 -3.00 -1.19 -11.32
CA LYS A 45 -3.41 -2.39 -12.05
C LYS A 45 -2.26 -3.37 -12.15
N LYS A 46 -2.53 -4.62 -11.81
CA LYS A 46 -1.58 -5.73 -11.94
C LYS A 46 -1.99 -6.64 -13.09
N SER A 47 -1.19 -6.68 -14.15
CA SER A 47 -1.35 -7.59 -15.28
C SER A 47 -0.28 -8.69 -15.21
N GLY A 48 -0.57 -9.75 -14.48
CA GLY A 48 0.36 -10.86 -14.24
C GLY A 48 1.55 -10.42 -13.38
N SER A 49 2.74 -10.35 -13.98
CA SER A 49 3.95 -9.85 -13.29
C SER A 49 4.18 -8.35 -13.48
N TRP A 50 3.36 -7.66 -14.28
CA TRP A 50 3.50 -6.23 -14.55
C TRP A 50 2.55 -5.39 -13.71
N PHE A 51 3.01 -4.21 -13.33
CA PHE A 51 2.22 -3.20 -12.61
C PHE A 51 2.13 -1.93 -13.46
N SER A 52 0.94 -1.34 -13.51
CA SER A 52 0.66 -0.08 -14.17
C SER A 52 -0.19 0.83 -13.29
N TYR A 53 0.05 2.13 -13.41
CA TYR A 53 -0.68 3.17 -12.71
C TYR A 53 -1.29 4.11 -13.74
N GLY A 54 -2.62 4.14 -13.82
CA GLY A 54 -3.32 4.75 -14.95
C GLY A 54 -2.82 4.16 -16.28
N ASP A 55 -2.30 5.02 -17.14
CA ASP A 55 -1.69 4.65 -18.44
C ASP A 55 -0.16 4.45 -18.37
N THR A 56 0.45 4.67 -17.21
CA THR A 56 1.90 4.57 -17.03
C THR A 56 2.30 3.17 -16.55
N LYS A 57 3.32 2.59 -17.18
CA LYS A 57 3.88 1.29 -16.76
C LYS A 57 4.91 1.51 -15.65
N LEU A 58 4.66 0.98 -14.46
CA LEU A 58 5.55 1.15 -13.30
C LEU A 58 6.72 0.18 -13.33
N GLY A 59 6.48 -1.07 -13.73
CA GLY A 59 7.56 -2.06 -13.80
C GLY A 59 7.07 -3.51 -13.71
N GLN A 60 8.04 -4.43 -13.78
CA GLN A 60 7.81 -5.85 -13.60
C GLN A 60 8.26 -6.29 -12.20
N GLY A 61 7.36 -6.94 -11.48
CA GLY A 61 7.62 -7.44 -10.13
C GLY A 61 7.42 -6.40 -9.04
N ARG A 62 7.18 -6.89 -7.83
CA ARG A 62 6.85 -6.07 -6.66
C ARG A 62 8.02 -5.19 -6.24
N ASP A 63 9.24 -5.73 -6.24
CA ASP A 63 10.43 -5.01 -5.77
C ASP A 63 10.81 -3.83 -6.66
N ALA A 64 10.67 -3.97 -7.99
CA ALA A 64 10.93 -2.87 -8.93
C ALA A 64 9.98 -1.69 -8.70
N VAL A 65 8.70 -1.98 -8.46
CA VAL A 65 7.69 -0.95 -8.19
C VAL A 65 7.90 -0.33 -6.82
N LYS A 66 8.24 -1.12 -5.80
CA LYS A 66 8.61 -0.59 -4.48
C LYS A 66 9.81 0.36 -4.57
N ALA A 67 10.85 0.00 -5.33
CA ALA A 67 12.00 0.87 -5.54
C ALA A 67 11.58 2.18 -6.22
N LEU A 68 10.76 2.09 -7.27
CA LEU A 68 10.27 3.27 -7.98
C LEU A 68 9.44 4.21 -7.09
N ILE A 69 8.57 3.68 -6.23
CA ILE A 69 7.80 4.49 -5.27
C ILE A 69 8.73 5.06 -4.17
N LYS A 70 9.77 4.32 -3.75
CA LYS A 70 10.75 4.81 -2.76
C LYS A 70 11.59 5.96 -3.33
N ASP A 71 11.97 5.85 -4.59
CA ASP A 71 12.79 6.84 -5.30
C ASP A 71 11.97 8.06 -5.75
N ASN A 72 10.64 7.93 -5.87
CA ASN A 72 9.74 9.00 -6.28
C ASN A 72 8.73 9.36 -5.17
N PRO A 73 9.12 10.23 -4.21
CA PRO A 73 8.26 10.59 -3.08
C PRO A 73 6.97 11.30 -3.49
N GLU A 74 6.97 12.06 -4.59
CA GLU A 74 5.75 12.71 -5.11
C GLU A 74 4.69 11.67 -5.50
N MET A 75 5.11 10.60 -6.18
CA MET A 75 4.23 9.48 -6.52
C MET A 75 3.74 8.75 -5.26
N ALA A 76 4.61 8.57 -4.26
CA ALA A 76 4.23 7.92 -3.01
C ALA A 76 3.14 8.70 -2.27
N ASP A 77 3.27 10.03 -2.18
CA ASP A 77 2.29 10.91 -1.55
C ASP A 77 0.96 10.92 -2.33
N GLU A 78 1.01 10.98 -3.66
CA GLU A 78 -0.19 10.91 -4.51
C GLU A 78 -0.95 9.58 -4.28
N LEU A 79 -0.23 8.45 -4.30
CA LEU A 79 -0.82 7.14 -4.04
C LEU A 79 -1.41 7.08 -2.62
N GLU A 80 -0.72 7.61 -1.62
CA GLU A 80 -1.20 7.63 -0.23
C GLU A 80 -2.50 8.43 -0.08
N ILE A 81 -2.62 9.56 -0.76
CA ILE A 81 -3.85 10.37 -0.76
C ILE A 81 -5.01 9.55 -1.36
N LYS A 82 -4.81 8.96 -2.55
CA LYS A 82 -5.84 8.16 -3.22
C LYS A 82 -6.24 6.93 -2.40
N ILE A 83 -5.29 6.26 -1.75
CA ILE A 83 -5.56 5.13 -0.86
C ILE A 83 -6.41 5.59 0.33
N LYS A 84 -6.08 6.72 0.98
CA LYS A 84 -6.86 7.25 2.09
C LYS A 84 -8.28 7.60 1.68
N GLU A 85 -8.47 8.17 0.50
CA GLU A 85 -9.79 8.46 -0.06
C GLU A 85 -10.58 7.16 -0.31
N ALA A 86 -9.97 6.17 -0.95
CA ALA A 86 -10.59 4.87 -1.19
C ALA A 86 -10.97 4.15 0.12
N ILE A 87 -10.11 4.20 1.15
CA ILE A 87 -10.42 3.65 2.49
C ILE A 87 -11.61 4.39 3.10
N LYS A 88 -11.66 5.71 2.96
CA LYS A 88 -12.74 6.53 3.50
C LYS A 88 -14.08 6.16 2.85
N GLU A 89 -14.10 6.00 1.52
CA GLU A 89 -15.27 5.54 0.77
C GLU A 89 -15.68 4.12 1.14
N ALA A 90 -14.72 3.18 1.28
CA ALA A 90 -15.00 1.80 1.69
C ALA A 90 -15.48 1.69 3.15
N SER A 91 -15.29 2.74 3.95
CA SER A 91 -15.71 2.80 5.36
C SER A 91 -17.01 3.58 5.60
N LEU A 92 -17.58 4.18 4.56
CA LEU A 92 -18.92 4.78 4.52
C LEU A 92 -19.98 3.71 4.23
#